data_AF-A0A2N6D1B7-F1
#
_entry.id   AF-A0A2N6D1B7-F1
#
_cell.length_a   1.000
_cell.length_b   1.000
_cell.length_c   1.000
_cell.angle_alpha   90.00
_cell.angle_beta   90.00
_cell.angle_gamma   90.00
#
_symmetry.space_group_name_H-M   'P 1'
#
loop_
_entity.id
_entity.type
_entity.pdbx_description
1 polymer ?
#
loop_
_entity_poly.entity_id
_entity_poly.type
_entity_poly.pdbx_seq_one_letter_code
_entity_poly.pdbx_strand_id
1 'polypeptide(L)'
;MNSFGTLKIFATALMVSVLAGPVIQRLLPDWATLAESVGSGGAWFASIMYHIVYGIIIGAAAALAVTLLGRFGKFLTLPGAAIAALVTVVLFDAGFVLFKPKVETFAWLALILALISFAAHTLMTFIPMGQHAGDDNRELPG
;
A
#
# COMPACT_ATOMS: atom_id res chain seq x y z
N MET A 1 3.65 20.33 -4.07
CA MET A 1 3.33 19.68 -2.78
C MET A 1 4.57 19.70 -1.92
N ASN A 2 4.47 20.04 -0.63
CA ASN A 2 5.65 20.03 0.25
C ASN A 2 6.05 18.58 0.61
N SER A 3 7.33 18.35 0.91
CA SER A 3 7.87 17.01 1.25
C SER A 3 7.10 16.32 2.38
N PHE A 4 6.47 17.11 3.25
CA PHE A 4 5.66 16.63 4.37
C PHE A 4 4.35 15.95 3.93
N GLY A 5 3.65 16.48 2.93
CA GLY A 5 2.43 15.84 2.39
C GLY A 5 2.75 14.47 1.75
N THR A 6 3.84 14.39 1.00
CA THR A 6 4.29 13.13 0.39
C THR A 6 4.69 12.10 1.45
N LEU A 7 5.38 12.53 2.51
CA LEU A 7 5.75 11.67 3.63
C LEU A 7 4.53 11.10 4.35
N LYS A 8 3.47 11.91 4.54
CA LYS A 8 2.21 11.42 5.12
C LYS A 8 1.57 10.33 4.27
N ILE A 9 1.50 10.52 2.95
CA ILE A 9 0.96 9.52 2.02
C ILE A 9 1.77 8.22 2.06
N PHE A 10 3.11 8.34 2.02
CA PHE A 10 4.01 7.20 2.19
C PHE A 10 3.73 6.45 3.49
N ALA A 11 3.70 7.16 4.61
CA ALA A 11 3.52 6.56 5.94
C ALA A 11 2.15 5.92 6.09
N THR A 12 1.09 6.54 5.57
CA THR A 12 -0.26 5.96 5.55
C THR A 12 -0.29 4.66 4.76
N ALA A 13 0.27 4.64 3.54
CA ALA A 13 0.31 3.44 2.71
C ALA A 13 1.11 2.30 3.37
N LEU A 14 2.27 2.61 3.96
CA LEU A 14 3.08 1.64 4.70
C LEU A 14 2.32 1.07 5.90
N MET A 15 1.75 1.94 6.73
CA MET A 15 1.04 1.54 7.94
C MET A 15 -0.17 0.65 7.62
N VAL A 16 -0.96 1.01 6.60
CA VAL A 16 -2.09 0.18 6.16
C VAL A 16 -1.61 -1.17 5.67
N SER A 17 -0.51 -1.22 4.91
CA SER A 17 0.05 -2.48 4.41
C SER A 17 0.49 -3.41 5.54
N VAL A 18 1.15 -2.87 6.57
CA VAL A 18 1.64 -3.64 7.72
C VAL A 18 0.52 -4.09 8.65
N LEU A 19 -0.54 -3.29 8.82
CA LEU A 19 -1.65 -3.64 9.71
C LEU A 19 -2.67 -4.57 9.06
N ALA A 20 -3.01 -4.32 7.78
CA ALA A 20 -4.04 -5.08 7.10
C ALA A 20 -3.50 -6.34 6.44
N GLY A 21 -2.29 -6.29 5.87
CA GLY A 21 -1.73 -7.39 5.10
C GLY A 21 -1.61 -8.70 5.85
N PRO A 22 -1.03 -8.73 7.07
CA PRO A 22 -0.99 -9.96 7.86
C PRO A 22 -2.36 -10.55 8.17
N VAL A 23 -3.37 -9.70 8.38
CA VAL A 23 -4.76 -10.15 8.59
C VAL A 23 -5.33 -10.75 7.31
N ILE A 24 -5.08 -10.15 6.15
CA ILE A 24 -5.50 -10.65 4.84
C ILE A 24 -4.81 -11.98 4.53
N GLN A 25 -3.48 -12.04 4.67
CA GLN A 25 -2.69 -13.24 4.42
C GLN A 25 -3.14 -14.42 5.28
N ARG A 26 -3.56 -14.17 6.53
CA ARG A 26 -4.12 -15.21 7.40
C ARG A 26 -5.40 -15.85 6.87
N LEU A 27 -6.16 -15.15 6.05
CA LEU A 27 -7.40 -15.66 5.43
C LEU A 27 -7.11 -16.49 4.17
N LEU A 28 -5.86 -16.57 3.73
CA LEU A 28 -5.46 -17.29 2.52
C LEU A 28 -5.04 -18.74 2.83
N PRO A 29 -5.23 -19.67 1.88
CA PRO A 29 -5.01 -21.10 2.11
C PRO A 29 -3.57 -21.46 2.50
N ASP A 30 -2.58 -20.70 2.04
CA ASP A 30 -1.16 -20.94 2.32
C ASP A 30 -0.78 -20.62 3.78
N TRP A 31 -1.65 -19.93 4.53
CA TRP A 31 -1.41 -19.62 5.94
C TRP A 31 -1.26 -20.88 6.78
N ALA A 32 -2.10 -21.89 6.55
CA ALA A 32 -2.07 -23.13 7.32
C ALA A 32 -0.71 -23.82 7.17
N THR A 33 -0.22 -23.92 5.94
CA THR A 33 1.09 -24.52 5.62
C THR A 33 2.24 -23.72 6.23
N LEU A 34 2.16 -22.38 6.21
CA LEU A 34 3.16 -21.55 6.88
C LEU A 34 3.14 -21.78 8.40
N ALA A 35 1.97 -21.75 9.03
CA ALA A 35 1.80 -21.95 10.46
C ALA A 35 2.23 -23.34 10.95
N GLU A 36 2.05 -24.38 10.13
CA GLU A 36 2.56 -25.73 10.41
C GLU A 36 4.09 -25.78 10.38
N SER A 37 4.73 -25.04 9.47
CA SER A 37 6.19 -25.07 9.29
C SER A 37 6.98 -24.30 10.36
N VAL A 38 6.47 -23.17 10.83
CA VAL A 38 7.20 -22.26 11.74
C VAL A 38 6.44 -21.96 13.05
N GLY A 39 5.28 -22.59 13.26
CA GLY A 39 4.36 -22.28 14.34
C GLY A 39 3.56 -21.00 14.10
N SER A 40 2.41 -20.87 14.78
CA SER A 40 1.51 -19.71 14.63
C SER A 40 2.22 -18.37 14.90
N GLY A 41 3.02 -18.29 15.96
CA GLY A 41 3.80 -17.08 16.27
C GLY A 41 4.84 -16.74 15.22
N GLY A 42 5.53 -17.76 14.68
CA GLY A 42 6.50 -17.60 13.60
C GLY A 42 5.85 -17.13 12.30
N ALA A 43 4.67 -17.66 11.96
CA ALA A 43 3.92 -17.26 10.77
C ALA A 43 3.47 -15.80 10.84
N TRP A 44 3.00 -15.34 12.01
CA TRP A 44 2.69 -13.92 12.23
C TRP A 44 3.92 -13.03 12.09
N PHE A 45 5.04 -13.40 12.71
CA PHE A 45 6.26 -12.63 12.62
C PHE A 45 6.76 -12.52 11.17
N ALA A 46 6.81 -13.65 10.45
CA ALA A 46 7.21 -13.69 9.05
C ALA A 46 6.28 -12.83 8.18
N SER A 47 4.97 -12.95 8.38
CA SER A 47 3.95 -12.16 7.67
C SER A 47 4.15 -10.66 7.88
N ILE A 48 4.35 -10.21 9.12
CA ILE A 48 4.60 -8.79 9.43
C ILE A 48 5.90 -8.32 8.73
N MET A 49 6.98 -9.11 8.80
CA MET A 49 8.24 -8.75 8.15
C MET A 49 8.09 -8.60 6.62
N TYR A 50 7.39 -9.52 5.95
CA TYR A 50 7.11 -9.40 4.52
C TYR A 50 6.31 -8.13 4.20
N HIS A 51 5.28 -7.84 5.00
CA HIS A 51 4.44 -6.67 4.80
C HIS A 51 5.11 -5.34 5.14
N ILE A 52 6.16 -5.32 5.97
CA ILE A 52 7.01 -4.14 6.14
C ILE A 52 7.77 -3.86 4.83
N VAL A 53 8.39 -4.88 4.25
CA VAL A 53 9.14 -4.73 2.98
C VAL A 53 8.19 -4.32 1.85
N TYR A 54 7.04 -4.98 1.73
CA TYR A 54 6.01 -4.62 0.76
C TYR A 54 5.45 -3.23 1.02
N GLY A 55 5.19 -2.88 2.28
CA GLY A 55 4.71 -1.57 2.69
C GLY A 55 5.66 -0.43 2.31
N ILE A 56 6.98 -0.65 2.38
CA ILE A 56 7.97 0.31 1.89
C ILE A 56 7.86 0.50 0.37
N ILE A 57 7.73 -0.59 -0.39
CA ILE A 57 7.58 -0.55 -1.85
C ILE A 57 6.27 0.15 -2.24
N ILE A 58 5.17 -0.21 -1.59
CA ILE A 58 3.84 0.39 -1.79
C ILE A 58 3.89 1.88 -1.46
N GLY A 59 4.48 2.25 -0.32
CA GLY A 59 4.64 3.64 0.09
C GLY A 59 5.50 4.44 -0.88
N ALA A 60 6.60 3.88 -1.37
CA ALA A 60 7.46 4.54 -2.35
C ALA A 60 6.72 4.78 -3.68
N ALA A 61 5.96 3.79 -4.14
CA ALA A 61 5.11 3.93 -5.32
C ALA A 61 4.00 4.99 -5.12
N ALA A 62 3.41 5.07 -3.92
CA ALA A 62 2.45 6.10 -3.55
C ALA A 62 3.08 7.50 -3.59
N ALA A 63 4.25 7.66 -2.97
CA ALA A 63 5.00 8.91 -2.96
C ALA A 63 5.39 9.35 -4.37
N LEU A 64 5.82 8.40 -5.22
CA LEU A 64 6.14 8.66 -6.62
C LEU A 64 4.89 9.10 -7.41
N ALA A 65 3.77 8.38 -7.26
CA ALA A 65 2.51 8.72 -7.92
C ALA A 65 2.08 10.15 -7.60
N VAL A 66 2.06 10.52 -6.32
CA VAL A 66 1.66 11.88 -5.91
C VAL A 66 2.67 12.93 -6.37
N THR A 67 3.96 12.62 -6.40
CA THR A 67 4.99 13.54 -6.90
C THR A 67 4.82 13.84 -8.39
N LEU A 68 4.51 12.81 -9.20
CA LEU A 68 4.27 12.97 -10.63
C LEU A 68 2.94 13.67 -10.90
N LEU A 69 1.86 13.26 -10.23
CA LEU A 69 0.52 13.79 -10.42
C LEU A 69 0.34 15.20 -9.87
N GLY A 70 1.11 15.56 -8.83
CA GLY A 70 1.17 16.92 -8.30
C GLY A 70 1.65 17.95 -9.31
N ARG A 71 2.43 17.55 -10.34
CA ARG A 71 2.79 18.44 -11.46
C ARG A 71 1.60 18.80 -12.36
N PHE A 72 0.54 18.02 -12.31
CA PHE A 72 -0.71 18.21 -13.06
C PHE A 72 -1.86 18.73 -12.18
N GLY A 73 -1.57 19.18 -10.95
CA GLY A 73 -2.58 19.68 -10.02
C GLY A 73 -3.51 18.60 -9.46
N LYS A 74 -3.14 17.33 -9.55
CA LYS A 74 -3.88 16.20 -8.97
C LYS A 74 -3.29 15.83 -7.60
N PHE A 75 -4.16 15.62 -6.63
CA PHE A 75 -3.77 15.35 -5.24
C PHE A 75 -4.44 14.07 -4.75
N LEU A 76 -3.67 13.23 -4.06
CA LEU A 76 -4.18 12.06 -3.37
C LEU A 76 -4.50 12.43 -1.92
N THR A 77 -5.68 12.05 -1.45
CA THR A 77 -6.06 12.21 -0.04
C THR A 77 -5.51 11.05 0.80
N LEU A 78 -5.37 11.25 2.11
CA LEU A 78 -4.94 10.18 3.02
C LEU A 78 -5.87 8.95 2.97
N PRO A 79 -7.22 9.09 2.99
CA PRO A 79 -8.11 7.95 2.80
C PRO A 79 -7.92 7.27 1.44
N GLY A 80 -7.69 8.04 0.38
CA GLY A 80 -7.42 7.48 -0.94
C GLY A 80 -6.14 6.64 -0.98
N ALA A 81 -5.08 7.11 -0.31
CA ALA A 81 -3.85 6.34 -0.15
C ALA A 81 -4.06 5.06 0.68
N ALA A 82 -4.86 5.12 1.74
CA ALA A 82 -5.18 3.96 2.55
C ALA A 82 -5.94 2.88 1.74
N ILE A 83 -6.97 3.28 0.98
CA ILE A 83 -7.74 2.34 0.16
C ILE A 83 -6.87 1.79 -0.97
N ALA A 84 -6.06 2.63 -1.64
CA ALA A 84 -5.13 2.16 -2.68
C ALA A 84 -4.14 1.12 -2.14
N ALA A 85 -3.55 1.37 -0.97
CA ALA A 85 -2.65 0.43 -0.31
C ALA A 85 -3.37 -0.89 0.03
N LEU A 86 -4.57 -0.82 0.62
CA LEU A 86 -5.35 -2.01 0.94
C LEU A 86 -5.67 -2.85 -0.29
N VAL A 87 -6.15 -2.21 -1.37
CA VAL A 87 -6.43 -2.89 -2.66
C VAL A 87 -5.16 -3.53 -3.21
N THR A 88 -4.04 -2.82 -3.16
CA THR A 88 -2.75 -3.34 -3.64
C THR A 88 -2.33 -4.60 -2.89
N VAL A 89 -2.43 -4.59 -1.57
CA VAL A 89 -2.09 -5.75 -0.71
C VAL A 89 -3.00 -6.94 -1.04
N VAL A 90 -4.31 -6.73 -1.09
CA VAL A 90 -5.27 -7.80 -1.42
C VAL A 90 -4.97 -8.41 -2.79
N LEU A 91 -4.74 -7.57 -3.81
CA LEU A 91 -4.44 -8.05 -5.16
C LEU A 91 -3.11 -8.79 -5.22
N PHE A 92 -2.09 -8.30 -4.51
CA PHE A 92 -0.78 -8.92 -4.50
C PHE A 92 -0.79 -10.27 -3.79
N ASP A 93 -1.40 -10.35 -2.60
CA ASP A 93 -1.48 -11.60 -1.84
C ASP A 93 -2.35 -12.64 -2.56
N ALA A 94 -3.49 -12.23 -3.13
CA ALA A 94 -4.31 -13.13 -3.94
C ALA A 94 -3.56 -13.60 -5.20
N GLY A 95 -2.83 -12.69 -5.86
CA GLY A 95 -1.96 -13.04 -6.98
C GLY A 95 -0.88 -14.05 -6.59
N PHE A 96 -0.24 -13.85 -5.44
CA PHE A 96 0.80 -14.75 -4.94
C PHE A 96 0.31 -16.18 -4.76
N VAL A 97 -0.90 -16.34 -4.19
CA VAL A 97 -1.56 -17.66 -4.03
C VAL A 97 -1.86 -18.29 -5.39
N LEU A 98 -2.37 -17.50 -6.36
CA LEU A 98 -2.79 -18.01 -7.67
C LEU A 98 -1.61 -18.42 -8.57
N PHE A 99 -0.53 -17.63 -8.57
CA PHE A 99 0.60 -17.84 -9.46
C PHE A 99 1.65 -18.80 -8.90
N LYS A 100 1.56 -19.16 -7.60
CA LYS A 100 2.55 -19.99 -6.87
C LYS A 100 4.00 -19.69 -7.31
N PRO A 101 4.43 -18.41 -7.33
CA PRO A 101 5.69 -18.04 -7.91
C PRO A 101 6.86 -18.68 -7.15
N LYS A 102 7.86 -19.19 -7.88
CA LYS A 102 9.10 -19.70 -7.27
C LYS A 102 9.88 -18.56 -6.61
N VAL A 103 10.55 -18.87 -5.49
CA VAL A 103 11.31 -17.93 -4.63
C VAL A 103 12.39 -17.14 -5.40
N GLU A 104 12.91 -17.67 -6.51
CA GLU A 104 14.01 -17.11 -7.31
C GLU A 104 13.71 -15.77 -8.02
N THR A 105 12.51 -15.21 -7.88
CA THR A 105 12.03 -14.10 -8.71
C THR A 105 11.56 -12.89 -7.89
N PHE A 106 12.14 -12.70 -6.70
CA PHE A 106 11.76 -11.62 -5.76
C PHE A 106 11.78 -10.21 -6.39
N ALA A 107 12.76 -9.92 -7.26
CA ALA A 107 12.85 -8.61 -7.94
C ALA A 107 11.66 -8.36 -8.88
N TRP A 108 11.19 -9.39 -9.59
CA TRP A 108 10.03 -9.28 -10.46
C TRP A 108 8.73 -9.12 -9.68
N LEU A 109 8.61 -9.83 -8.55
CA LEU A 109 7.47 -9.68 -7.64
C LEU A 109 7.42 -8.26 -7.05
N ALA A 110 8.57 -7.72 -6.62
CA ALA A 110 8.68 -6.35 -6.15
C ALA A 110 8.32 -5.33 -7.24
N LEU A 111 8.73 -5.57 -8.50
CA LEU A 111 8.36 -4.72 -9.63
C LEU A 111 6.85 -4.75 -9.91
N ILE A 112 6.24 -5.94 -9.95
CA ILE A 112 4.80 -6.10 -10.14
C ILE A 112 4.03 -5.39 -9.01
N LEU A 113 4.47 -5.58 -7.75
CA LEU A 113 3.90 -4.89 -6.60
C LEU A 113 3.98 -3.37 -6.75
N ALA A 114 5.14 -2.84 -7.15
CA ALA A 114 5.34 -1.41 -7.35
C ALA A 114 4.43 -0.87 -8.47
N LEU A 115 4.28 -1.61 -9.58
CA LEU A 115 3.42 -1.22 -10.71
C LEU A 115 1.94 -1.23 -10.34
N ILE A 116 1.46 -2.28 -9.66
CA ILE A 116 0.08 -2.35 -9.17
C ILE A 116 -0.18 -1.22 -8.17
N SER A 117 0.74 -1.00 -7.22
CA SER A 117 0.63 0.09 -6.25
C SER A 117 0.55 1.44 -6.94
N PHE A 118 1.45 1.71 -7.89
CA PHE A 118 1.49 2.96 -8.62
C PHE A 118 0.18 3.19 -9.39
N ALA A 119 -0.33 2.17 -10.07
CA ALA A 119 -1.59 2.24 -10.81
C ALA A 119 -2.78 2.49 -9.87
N ALA A 120 -2.87 1.78 -8.74
CA ALA A 120 -3.92 1.96 -7.74
C ALA A 120 -3.91 3.37 -7.15
N HIS A 121 -2.75 3.88 -6.74
CA HIS A 121 -2.61 5.23 -6.20
C HIS A 121 -2.92 6.29 -7.26
N THR A 122 -2.51 6.07 -8.50
CA THR A 122 -2.84 6.96 -9.63
C THR A 122 -4.35 7.01 -9.85
N LEU A 123 -5.01 5.85 -9.92
CA LEU A 123 -6.46 5.77 -10.11
C LEU A 123 -7.21 6.48 -8.99
N MET A 124 -6.80 6.30 -7.74
CA MET A 124 -7.45 6.95 -6.59
C MET A 124 -7.36 8.48 -6.60
N THR A 125 -6.40 9.08 -7.31
CA THR A 125 -6.37 10.55 -7.48
C THR A 125 -7.49 11.10 -8.36
N PHE A 126 -8.11 10.24 -9.18
CA PHE A 126 -9.24 10.62 -10.04
C PHE A 126 -10.60 10.36 -9.39
N ILE A 127 -10.64 9.63 -8.28
CA ILE A 127 -11.88 9.36 -7.54
C ILE A 127 -12.10 10.50 -6.54
N PRO A 128 -13.23 11.24 -6.64
CA PRO A 128 -13.55 12.29 -5.68
C PRO A 128 -13.88 11.68 -4.32
N MET A 129 -12.87 11.55 -3.46
CA MET A 129 -13.05 11.15 -2.07
C MET A 129 -13.07 12.39 -1.18
N GLY A 130 -14.29 12.83 -0.82
CA GLY A 130 -14.53 13.81 0.23
C GLY A 130 -13.72 15.09 0.11
N GLN A 131 -14.04 15.95 -0.86
CA GLN A 131 -13.48 17.31 -0.98
C GLN A 131 -14.01 18.30 0.09
N HIS A 132 -14.56 17.83 1.21
CA HIS A 132 -15.31 18.69 2.16
C HIS A 132 -14.77 18.73 3.59
N ALA A 133 -13.52 18.32 3.84
CA ALA A 133 -12.95 18.34 5.20
C ALA A 133 -11.70 19.22 5.36
N GLY A 134 -11.39 20.12 4.40
CA GLY A 134 -10.13 20.85 4.39
C GLY A 134 -10.15 22.29 3.88
N ASP A 135 -11.33 22.88 3.66
CA ASP A 135 -11.42 24.30 3.27
C ASP A 135 -11.37 25.26 4.48
N ASP A 136 -11.39 24.74 5.72
CA ASP A 136 -11.33 25.54 6.97
C ASP A 136 -9.94 26.10 7.32
N ASN A 137 -8.90 25.80 6.54
CA ASN A 137 -7.55 26.35 6.73
C ASN A 137 -7.13 27.33 5.62
N ARG A 138 -8.08 27.85 4.83
CA ARG A 138 -7.80 29.06 4.05
C ARG A 138 -7.79 30.23 5.02
N GLU A 139 -6.56 30.67 5.31
CA GLU A 139 -6.21 31.93 5.94
C GLU A 139 -7.31 32.99 5.78
N LEU A 140 -7.93 33.39 6.89
CA LEU A 140 -8.67 34.65 6.93
C LEU A 140 -7.62 35.78 6.78
N PRO A 141 -7.73 36.65 5.77
CA PRO A 141 -6.99 37.89 5.76
C PRO A 141 -7.62 38.81 6.81
N GLY A 142 -6.88 39.05 7.90
CA GLY A 142 -7.20 40.02 8.95
C GLY A 142 -5.93 40.54 9.57
#